data_AF-I2QV72-F1
#
_entry.id   AF-I2QV72-F1
#
_cell.length_a   1.000
_cell.length_b   1.000
_cell.length_c   1.000
_cell.angle_alpha   90.00
_cell.angle_beta   90.00
_cell.angle_gamma   90.00
#
_symmetry.space_group_name_H-M   'P 1'
#
loop_
_entity.id
_entity.type
_entity.pdbx_description
1 polymer ?
#
loop_
_entity_poly.entity_id
_entity_poly.type
_entity_poly.pdbx_seq_one_letter_code
_entity_poly.pdbx_strand_id
1 'polypeptide(L)' 'MAGPRSQKDIERRAYQLWQQAGMPKERDQEFYLEAERQLNEELINHKLETPDRR' A
#
# COMPACT_ATOMS: atom_id res chain seq x y z
N MET A 1 14.41 -0.44 12.29
CA MET A 1 12.96 -0.46 12.52
C MET A 1 12.31 0.10 11.26
N ALA A 2 11.67 -0.75 10.46
CA ALA A 2 11.00 -0.32 9.24
C ALA A 2 9.84 0.60 9.64
N GLY A 3 10.01 1.90 9.41
CA GLY A 3 8.97 2.90 9.60
C GLY A 3 7.77 2.66 8.68
N PRO A 4 6.70 3.46 8.84
CA PRO A 4 5.45 3.26 8.13
C PRO A 4 5.71 3.11 6.63
N ARG A 5 5.17 2.01 6.08
CA ARG A 5 5.21 1.55 4.69
C ARG A 5 5.59 2.68 3.73
N SER A 6 6.86 2.74 3.33
CA SER A 6 7.42 3.84 2.54
C SER A 6 6.88 3.78 1.10
N GLN A 7 7.06 4.82 0.29
CA GLN A 7 6.63 4.80 -1.13
C GLN A 7 7.05 3.53 -1.88
N LYS A 8 8.21 2.96 -1.53
CA LYS A 8 8.68 1.65 -2.03
C LYS A 8 7.72 0.49 -1.79
N ASP A 9 7.03 0.44 -0.66
CA ASP A 9 6.03 -0.59 -0.36
C ASP A 9 4.76 -0.41 -1.20
N ILE A 10 4.35 0.85 -1.43
CA ILE A 10 3.25 1.20 -2.33
C ILE A 10 3.60 0.78 -3.76
N GLU A 11 4.78 1.19 -4.24
CA GLU A 11 5.29 0.81 -5.56
C GLU A 11 5.36 -0.71 -5.71
N ARG A 12 5.85 -1.45 -4.70
CA ARG A 12 5.96 -2.90 -4.76
C ARG A 12 4.61 -3.60 -4.84
N ARG A 13 3.63 -3.15 -4.04
CA ARG A 13 2.26 -3.70 -4.05
C ARG A 13 1.54 -3.35 -5.35
N ALA A 14 1.64 -2.11 -5.80
CA ALA A 14 1.10 -1.64 -7.07
C ALA A 14 1.70 -2.43 -8.25
N TYR A 15 3.03 -2.61 -8.25
CA TYR A 15 3.73 -3.33 -9.31
C TYR A 15 3.37 -4.83 -9.34
N GLN A 16 3.19 -5.48 -8.18
CA GLN A 16 2.69 -6.85 -8.13
C GLN A 16 1.27 -6.97 -8.68
N LEU A 17 0.36 -6.08 -8.28
CA LEU A 17 -1.01 -6.02 -8.81
C LEU A 17 -1.02 -5.79 -10.33
N TRP A 18 -0.18 -4.86 -10.78
CA TRP A 18 -0.03 -4.52 -12.19
C TRP A 18 0.54 -5.68 -13.02
N GLN A 19 1.55 -6.40 -12.52
CA GLN A 19 2.07 -7.61 -13.19
C GLN A 19 1.04 -8.72 -13.24
N GLN A 20 0.29 -8.97 -12.16
CA GLN A 20 -0.77 -9.99 -12.11
C GLN A 20 -1.91 -9.66 -13.09
N ALA A 21 -2.22 -8.38 -13.27
CA ALA A 21 -3.22 -7.88 -14.22
C ALA A 21 -2.75 -7.88 -15.69
N GLY A 22 -1.50 -8.26 -15.97
CA GLY A 22 -0.96 -8.30 -17.34
C GLY A 22 -0.38 -6.97 -17.84
N MET A 23 0.00 -6.08 -16.92
CA MET A 23 0.68 -4.81 -17.20
C MET A 23 -0.10 -3.86 -18.16
N PRO A 24 -1.36 -3.53 -17.85
CA PRO A 24 -2.11 -2.53 -18.62
C PRO A 24 -1.40 -1.17 -18.58
N LYS A 25 -1.06 -0.63 -19.75
CA LYS A 25 -0.26 0.60 -19.95
C LYS A 25 -0.93 1.91 -19.48
N GLU A 26 -2.20 1.86 -19.12
CA GLU A 26 -3.01 3.03 -18.74
C GLU A 26 -3.61 2.91 -17.34
N ARG A 27 -3.24 1.86 -16.58
CA ARG A 27 -3.81 1.58 -15.26
C ARG A 27 -2.77 1.50 -14.14
N ASP A 28 -1.48 1.71 -14.44
CA ASP A 28 -0.42 1.76 -13.44
C ASP A 28 -0.72 2.78 -12.33
N GLN A 29 -1.24 3.95 -12.69
CA GLN A 29 -1.65 4.98 -11.73
C GLN A 29 -2.84 4.56 -10.86
N GLU A 30 -3.83 3.85 -11.44
CA GLU A 30 -4.97 3.29 -10.69
C GLU A 30 -4.50 2.24 -9.68
N PHE A 31 -3.62 1.33 -10.09
CA PHE A 31 -3.04 0.32 -9.19
C PHE A 31 -2.17 0.94 -8.10
N TYR A 32 -1.46 2.03 -8.42
CA TYR A 32 -0.67 2.78 -7.43
C TYR A 32 -1.57 3.44 -6.38
N LEU A 33 -2.63 4.12 -6.81
CA LEU A 33 -3.60 4.74 -5.92
C LEU A 33 -4.35 3.71 -5.06
N GLU A 34 -4.71 2.56 -5.64
CA GLU A 34 -5.37 1.46 -4.93
C GLU A 34 -4.44 0.82 -3.88
N ALA A 35 -3.18 0.59 -4.24
CA ALA A 35 -2.16 0.11 -3.31
C ALA A 35 -1.94 1.10 -2.16
N GLU A 36 -1.83 2.40 -2.47
CA GLU A 36 -1.67 3.47 -1.48
C GLU A 36 -2.85 3.52 -0.52
N ARG A 37 -4.09 3.47 -1.04
CA ARG A 37 -5.31 3.45 -0.22
C ARG A 37 -5.33 2.28 0.75
N GLN A 38 -5.11 1.06 0.26
CA GLN A 38 -5.11 -0.13 1.11
C GLN A 38 -4.00 -0.08 2.16
N LEU A 39 -2.80 0.36 1.75
CA LEU A 39 -1.67 0.49 2.66
C LEU A 39 -1.94 1.52 3.75
N ASN A 40 -2.57 2.65 3.40
CA ASN A 40 -2.90 3.75 4.30
C ASN A 40 -4.05 3.38 5.24
N GLU A 41 -5.11 2.72 4.75
CA GLU A 41 -6.21 2.23 5.59
C GLU A 41 -5.74 1.19 6.60
N GLU A 42 -4.91 0.23 6.18
CA GLU A 42 -4.26 -0.69 7.11
C GLU A 42 -3.35 0.03 8.11
N LEU A 43 -2.70 1.13 7.70
CA LEU A 43 -1.85 1.94 8.59
C LEU A 43 -2.66 2.68 9.62
N ILE A 44 -3.78 3.27 9.21
CA ILE A 44 -4.74 3.96 10.07
C ILE A 44 -5.32 2.96 11.06
N ASN A 45 -5.80 1.82 10.59
CA ASN A 45 -6.31 0.75 11.46
C ASN A 45 -5.22 0.24 12.41
N HIS A 46 -4.01 -0.05 11.92
CA HIS A 46 -2.91 -0.53 12.76
C HIS A 46 -2.42 0.51 13.78
N LYS A 47 -2.40 1.81 13.43
CA LYS A 47 -2.11 2.90 14.37
C LYS A 47 -3.19 3.09 15.42
N LEU A 48 -4.45 2.85 15.07
CA LEU A 48 -5.58 2.93 16.00
C LEU A 48 -5.64 1.69 16.91
N GLU A 49 -5.16 0.54 16.44
CA GLU A 49 -5.18 -0.75 17.14
C GLU A 49 -3.90 -1.03 17.96
N THR A 50 -2.98 -0.06 18.07
CA THR A 50 -2.05 -0.04 19.20
C THR A 50 -2.67 0.79 20.32
N PRO A 51 -3.53 0.23 21.20
CA PRO A 51 -3.70 0.84 22.50
C PRO A 51 -2.30 0.78 23.12
N ASP A 52 -1.77 1.95 23.47
CA ASP A 52 -0.71 2.07 24.44
C ASP A 52 -1.20 1.37 25.72
N ARG A 53 -0.96 0.05 25.80
CA ARG A 53 -1.15 -0.72 27.03
C ARG A 53 0.13 -0.54 27.83
N ARG A 54 0.23 0.63 28.47
CA ARG A 54 1.09 0.84 29.64
C ARG A 54 0.34 0.51 30.91
#